data_AF-A0AAV0EHS8-F1
#
_entry.id   AF-A0AAV0EHS8-F1
#
_cell.length_a   1.000
_cell.length_b   1.000
_cell.length_c   1.000
_cell.angle_alpha   90.00
_cell.angle_beta   90.00
_cell.angle_gamma   90.00
#
_symmetry.space_group_name_H-M   'P 1'
#
loop_
_entity.id
_entity.type
_entity.pdbx_description
1 polymer ?
#
loop_
_entity_poly.entity_id
_entity_poly.type
_entity_poly.pdbx_seq_one_letter_code
_entity_poly.pdbx_strand_id
1 'polypeptide(L)'
;MSGNSRRHGSFRRVIQPQPQRNEEKWWLPVVCVPICGLSEKSRKNLRHKSKCANQIHKAAMAINSSILSDMKIPDSYVASLPKSGKASVGESIYRYMNSAEKFSPEHILDSLNISSEHEALEFADKVEASMYTWRRKACLSHAKSSWEMVKDLISEIDITDKNHVLAERAESLLFSLKQRYPELSQTTLDTCKIQCNKDVGKSILESYSRVLESLAFNIVAWVEDVVFVDKTMKDQHISSK
;
A
#
# COMPACT_ATOMS: atom_id res chain seq x y z
N MET A 1 20.33 -60.64 -4.22
CA MET A 1 20.36 -59.81 -2.99
C MET A 1 21.47 -58.78 -3.20
N SER A 2 21.10 -57.52 -3.46
CA SER A 2 21.31 -56.36 -2.56
C SER A 2 22.80 -56.02 -2.38
N GLY A 3 23.35 -54.84 -2.67
CA GLY A 3 22.80 -53.54 -3.03
C GLY A 3 23.90 -52.48 -2.83
N ASN A 4 23.84 -51.40 -3.62
CA ASN A 4 24.28 -49.99 -3.40
C ASN A 4 25.48 -49.69 -2.47
N SER A 5 26.37 -48.75 -2.78
CA SER A 5 26.04 -47.35 -3.09
C SER A 5 27.32 -46.60 -3.50
N ARG A 6 27.40 -46.11 -4.75
CA ARG A 6 28.28 -44.98 -5.07
C ARG A 6 27.45 -43.71 -4.89
N ARG A 7 27.62 -43.04 -3.75
CA ARG A 7 27.13 -41.67 -3.55
C ARG A 7 27.90 -40.75 -4.50
N HIS A 8 27.31 -40.39 -5.63
CA HIS A 8 27.69 -39.18 -6.34
C HIS A 8 26.72 -38.10 -5.91
N GLY A 9 27.20 -37.17 -5.07
CA GLY A 9 26.52 -35.92 -4.82
C GLY A 9 26.41 -35.18 -6.16
N SER A 10 25.24 -35.27 -6.78
CA SER A 10 24.93 -34.54 -8.00
C SER A 10 24.66 -33.08 -7.63
N PHE A 11 25.73 -32.32 -7.42
CA PHE A 11 25.65 -30.89 -7.69
C PHE A 11 25.52 -30.75 -9.20
N ARG A 12 24.27 -30.78 -9.71
CA ARG A 12 24.01 -30.38 -11.09
C ARG A 12 24.56 -28.96 -11.23
N ARG A 13 25.60 -28.81 -12.04
CA ARG A 13 26.11 -27.52 -12.48
C ARG A 13 24.93 -26.80 -13.12
N VAL A 14 24.41 -25.77 -12.44
CA VAL A 14 23.38 -24.89 -12.98
C VAL A 14 24.06 -24.04 -14.04
N ILE A 15 24.13 -24.56 -15.26
CA ILE A 15 24.46 -23.76 -16.45
C ILE A 15 23.12 -23.17 -16.91
N GLN A 16 22.59 -22.23 -16.13
CA GLN A 16 21.60 -21.29 -16.61
C GLN A 16 22.29 -19.93 -16.64
N PRO A 17 22.23 -19.19 -17.76
CA PRO A 17 22.56 -17.78 -17.73
C PRO A 17 21.62 -17.15 -16.70
N GLN A 18 22.16 -16.75 -15.56
CA GLN A 18 21.40 -16.11 -14.50
C GLN A 18 20.74 -14.87 -15.13
N PRO A 19 19.41 -14.85 -15.30
CA PRO A 19 18.72 -13.58 -15.47
C PRO A 19 19.07 -12.81 -14.20
N GLN A 20 19.58 -11.58 -14.36
CA GLN A 20 20.10 -10.73 -13.30
C GLN A 20 19.35 -11.00 -11.99
N ARG A 21 20.04 -11.64 -11.04
CA ARG A 21 19.51 -11.90 -9.71
C ARG A 21 19.01 -10.56 -9.20
N ASN A 22 17.76 -10.50 -8.75
CA ASN A 22 17.37 -9.38 -7.91
C ASN A 22 18.18 -9.55 -6.61
N GLU A 23 19.36 -8.90 -6.53
CA GLU A 23 20.37 -9.12 -5.48
C GLU A 23 19.78 -8.94 -4.07
N GLU A 24 18.70 -8.18 -3.99
CA GLU A 24 17.91 -7.91 -2.80
C GLU A 24 17.33 -9.16 -2.13
N LYS A 25 17.03 -10.24 -2.86
CA LYS A 25 16.35 -11.44 -2.32
C LYS A 25 17.25 -12.68 -2.35
N TRP A 26 18.46 -12.55 -1.84
CA TRP A 26 19.48 -13.60 -1.92
C TRP A 26 19.09 -14.94 -1.27
N TRP A 27 18.15 -14.94 -0.33
CA TRP A 27 17.64 -16.11 0.38
C TRP A 27 16.60 -16.93 -0.40
N LEU A 28 16.06 -16.43 -1.52
CA LEU A 28 15.11 -17.16 -2.34
C LEU A 28 15.81 -18.21 -3.23
N PRO A 29 15.20 -19.39 -3.43
CA PRO A 29 15.74 -20.40 -4.33
C PRO A 29 15.72 -19.91 -5.78
N VAL A 30 16.74 -20.31 -6.55
CA VAL A 30 16.83 -19.96 -7.97
C VAL A 30 15.75 -20.69 -8.76
N VAL A 31 14.95 -19.91 -9.49
CA VAL A 31 13.91 -20.43 -10.37
C VAL A 31 14.54 -21.14 -11.56
N CYS A 32 14.21 -22.42 -11.74
CA CYS A 32 14.70 -23.24 -12.84
C CYS A 32 13.57 -23.68 -13.77
N VAL A 33 13.74 -23.48 -15.08
CA VAL A 33 12.84 -23.99 -16.13
C VAL A 33 13.64 -24.80 -17.17
N PRO A 34 12.99 -25.68 -17.96
CA PRO A 34 13.65 -26.38 -19.06
C PRO A 34 14.24 -25.40 -20.09
N ILE A 35 15.30 -25.81 -20.80
CA ILE A 35 15.98 -24.99 -21.82
C ILE A 35 15.03 -24.57 -22.95
N CYS A 36 14.08 -25.42 -23.32
CA CYS A 36 13.04 -25.11 -24.30
C CYS A 36 11.86 -24.29 -23.74
N GLY A 37 11.93 -23.88 -22.48
CA GLY A 37 10.85 -23.27 -21.73
C GLY A 37 9.80 -24.26 -21.22
N LEU A 38 8.79 -23.72 -20.57
CA LEU A 38 7.61 -24.42 -20.08
C LEU A 38 6.66 -24.77 -21.23
N SER A 39 5.94 -25.88 -21.06
CA SER A 39 4.86 -26.25 -21.98
C SER A 39 3.75 -25.19 -22.01
N GLU A 40 3.06 -25.05 -23.13
CA GLU A 40 1.94 -24.10 -23.25
C GLU A 40 0.86 -24.36 -22.19
N LYS A 41 0.57 -25.63 -21.89
CA LYS A 41 -0.36 -26.04 -20.84
C LYS A 41 0.08 -25.53 -19.47
N SER A 42 1.36 -25.69 -19.13
CA SER A 42 1.94 -25.22 -17.86
C SER A 42 1.87 -23.70 -17.75
N ARG A 43 2.19 -22.97 -18.82
CA ARG A 43 2.13 -21.49 -18.85
C ARG A 43 0.71 -20.98 -18.68
N LYS A 44 -0.27 -21.57 -19.37
CA LYS A 44 -1.69 -21.24 -19.21
C LYS A 44 -2.16 -21.50 -17.77
N ASN A 45 -1.75 -22.61 -17.17
CA ASN A 45 -2.08 -22.94 -15.78
C ASN A 45 -1.47 -21.93 -14.78
N LEU A 46 -0.19 -21.57 -14.96
CA LEU A 46 0.47 -20.56 -14.12
C LEU A 46 -0.23 -19.19 -14.22
N ARG A 47 -0.54 -18.74 -15.44
CA ARG A 47 -1.29 -17.49 -15.65
C ARG A 47 -2.67 -17.52 -14.99
N HIS A 48 -3.37 -18.66 -15.06
CA HIS A 48 -4.66 -18.81 -14.38
C HIS A 48 -4.52 -18.72 -12.86
N LYS A 49 -3.52 -19.41 -12.28
CA LYS A 49 -3.22 -19.34 -10.83
C LYS A 49 -2.85 -17.92 -10.38
N SER A 50 -2.00 -17.21 -11.14
CA SER A 50 -1.65 -15.82 -10.87
C SER A 50 -2.88 -14.90 -10.90
N LYS A 51 -3.77 -15.05 -11.89
CA LYS A 51 -5.04 -14.29 -11.93
C LYS A 51 -5.93 -14.57 -10.71
N CYS A 52 -6.04 -15.83 -10.30
CA CYS A 52 -6.80 -16.21 -9.10
C CYS A 52 -6.19 -15.61 -7.84
N ALA A 53 -4.87 -15.72 -7.65
CA ALA A 53 -4.15 -15.13 -6.53
C ALA A 53 -4.31 -13.60 -6.49
N ASN A 54 -4.25 -12.92 -7.63
CA ASN A 54 -4.47 -11.47 -7.69
C ASN A 54 -5.90 -11.07 -7.28
N GLN A 55 -6.92 -11.87 -7.61
CA GLN A 55 -8.28 -11.62 -7.12
C GLN A 55 -8.39 -11.79 -5.61
N ILE A 56 -7.74 -12.82 -5.05
CA ILE A 56 -7.67 -13.03 -3.59
C ILE A 56 -6.95 -11.86 -2.92
N HIS A 57 -5.81 -11.43 -3.47
CA HIS A 57 -5.05 -10.29 -2.97
C HIS A 57 -5.92 -9.02 -2.91
N LYS A 58 -6.62 -8.67 -4.00
CA LYS A 58 -7.52 -7.52 -4.05
C LYS A 58 -8.67 -7.61 -3.04
N ALA A 59 -9.28 -8.78 -2.90
CA ALA A 59 -10.36 -8.99 -1.94
C ALA A 59 -9.87 -8.88 -0.49
N ALA A 60 -8.71 -9.50 -0.19
CA ALA A 60 -8.10 -9.45 1.13
C ALA A 60 -7.71 -8.02 1.53
N MET A 61 -7.08 -7.28 0.61
CA MET A 61 -6.73 -5.88 0.79
C MET A 61 -7.97 -4.99 1.03
N ALA A 62 -9.06 -5.21 0.28
CA ALA A 62 -10.31 -4.48 0.47
C ALA A 62 -10.95 -4.74 1.85
N ILE A 63 -10.94 -6.01 2.31
CA ILE A 63 -11.40 -6.37 3.65
C ILE A 63 -10.51 -5.70 4.71
N ASN A 64 -9.19 -5.81 4.58
CA ASN A 64 -8.24 -5.24 5.53
C ASN A 64 -8.44 -3.71 5.67
N SER A 65 -8.52 -3.02 4.54
CA SER A 65 -8.78 -1.58 4.48
C SER A 65 -10.10 -1.19 5.16
N SER A 66 -11.18 -1.94 4.91
CA SER A 66 -12.48 -1.69 5.55
C SER A 66 -12.45 -1.91 7.06
N ILE A 67 -11.72 -2.92 7.54
CA ILE A 67 -11.60 -3.15 8.99
C ILE A 67 -10.77 -2.05 9.64
N LEU A 68 -9.68 -1.62 9.01
CA LEU A 68 -8.85 -0.51 9.50
C LEU A 68 -9.62 0.82 9.51
N SER A 69 -10.49 1.10 8.52
CA SER A 69 -11.35 2.29 8.55
C SER A 69 -12.32 2.28 9.73
N ASP A 70 -12.84 1.11 10.09
CA ASP A 70 -13.79 0.93 11.18
C ASP A 70 -13.15 0.87 12.57
N MET A 71 -11.83 0.68 12.67
CA MET A 71 -11.13 0.71 13.96
C MET A 71 -11.12 2.12 14.55
N LYS A 72 -11.38 2.21 15.87
CA LYS A 72 -11.34 3.49 16.60
C LYS A 72 -9.94 4.08 16.53
N ILE A 73 -9.86 5.37 16.22
CA ILE A 73 -8.62 6.13 16.30
C ILE A 73 -8.20 6.26 17.77
N PRO A 74 -6.97 5.86 18.15
CA PRO A 74 -6.51 5.97 19.52
C PRO A 74 -6.36 7.43 19.99
N ASP A 75 -6.72 7.70 21.24
CA ASP A 75 -6.62 9.06 21.81
C ASP A 75 -5.15 9.55 21.87
N SER A 76 -4.20 8.62 22.01
CA SER A 76 -2.76 8.89 21.92
C SER A 76 -2.34 9.47 20.57
N TYR A 77 -2.86 8.92 19.47
CA TYR A 77 -2.61 9.43 18.12
C TYR A 77 -3.22 10.82 17.94
N VAL A 78 -4.46 11.02 18.42
CA VAL A 78 -5.12 12.33 18.37
C VAL A 78 -4.32 13.39 19.15
N ALA A 79 -3.72 13.00 20.28
CA ALA A 79 -2.88 13.87 21.08
C ALA A 79 -1.54 14.21 20.41
N SER A 80 -0.99 13.32 19.57
CA SER A 80 0.24 13.58 18.80
C SER A 80 0.01 14.41 17.53
N LEU A 81 -1.24 14.57 17.08
CA LEU A 81 -1.54 15.37 15.88
C LEU A 81 -1.13 16.84 16.06
N PRO A 82 -0.61 17.48 15.00
CA PRO A 82 -0.22 18.88 15.07
C PRO A 82 -1.43 19.80 15.31
N LYS A 83 -1.14 21.01 15.78
CA LYS A 83 -2.17 22.04 16.00
C LYS A 83 -2.83 22.53 14.70
N SER A 84 -2.20 22.32 13.55
CA SER A 84 -2.70 22.74 12.24
C SER A 84 -2.35 21.69 11.18
N GLY A 85 -3.31 21.26 10.37
CA GLY A 85 -3.04 20.31 9.28
C GLY A 85 -2.03 20.85 8.27
N LYS A 86 -2.03 22.17 8.05
CA LYS A 86 -1.00 22.87 7.26
C LYS A 86 0.43 22.57 7.73
N ALA A 87 0.65 22.34 9.03
CA ALA A 87 1.98 22.05 9.55
C ALA A 87 2.51 20.68 9.09
N SER A 88 1.64 19.69 8.80
CA SER A 88 2.08 18.37 8.34
C SER A 88 2.32 18.36 6.82
N VAL A 89 1.37 18.85 6.02
CA VAL A 89 1.47 18.85 4.54
C VAL A 89 2.33 19.98 3.98
N GLY A 90 2.62 21.01 4.77
CA GLY A 90 3.37 22.18 4.34
C GLY A 90 2.54 23.21 3.56
N GLU A 91 3.14 24.39 3.37
CA GLU A 91 2.50 25.58 2.79
C GLU A 91 2.03 25.36 1.34
N SER A 92 2.88 24.82 0.48
CA SER A 92 2.60 24.69 -0.96
C SER A 92 1.39 23.78 -1.21
N ILE A 93 1.35 22.63 -0.55
CA ILE A 93 0.27 21.63 -0.69
C ILE A 93 -1.02 22.17 -0.06
N TYR A 94 -0.93 22.79 1.12
CA TYR A 94 -2.07 23.45 1.75
C TYR A 94 -2.69 24.53 0.85
N ARG A 95 -1.86 25.38 0.21
CA ARG A 95 -2.35 26.42 -0.70
C ARG A 95 -3.09 25.83 -1.89
N TYR A 96 -2.54 24.78 -2.50
CA TYR A 96 -3.22 24.08 -3.61
C TYR A 96 -4.56 23.47 -3.15
N MET A 97 -4.56 22.76 -2.01
CA MET A 97 -5.78 22.18 -1.44
C MET A 97 -6.82 23.22 -1.03
N ASN A 98 -6.42 24.44 -0.67
CA ASN A 98 -7.34 25.49 -0.24
C ASN A 98 -7.86 26.35 -1.41
N SER A 99 -6.99 26.68 -2.37
CA SER A 99 -7.28 27.68 -3.40
C SER A 99 -7.78 27.10 -4.73
N ALA A 100 -7.69 25.78 -4.93
CA ALA A 100 -8.17 25.17 -6.17
C ALA A 100 -9.71 25.22 -6.26
N GLU A 101 -10.24 25.85 -7.32
CA GLU A 101 -11.67 25.78 -7.66
C GLU A 101 -12.07 24.35 -8.05
N LYS A 102 -11.21 23.66 -8.79
CA LYS A 102 -11.30 22.23 -9.09
C LYS A 102 -10.06 21.52 -8.54
N PHE A 103 -10.25 20.76 -7.48
CA PHE A 103 -9.17 20.01 -6.85
C PHE A 103 -8.86 18.74 -7.65
N SER A 104 -7.59 18.54 -8.04
CA SER A 104 -7.08 17.29 -8.60
C SER A 104 -5.93 16.78 -7.74
N PRO A 105 -6.09 15.62 -7.08
CA PRO A 105 -5.01 14.93 -6.38
C PRO A 105 -3.79 14.65 -7.26
N GLU A 106 -4.04 14.28 -8.52
CA GLU A 106 -3.04 13.81 -9.46
C GLU A 106 -2.00 14.90 -9.74
N HIS A 107 -2.44 16.15 -9.86
CA HIS A 107 -1.54 17.29 -10.06
C HIS A 107 -0.58 17.49 -8.88
N ILE A 108 -1.03 17.27 -7.63
CA ILE A 108 -0.11 17.28 -6.48
C ILE A 108 0.89 16.14 -6.63
N LEU A 109 0.41 14.92 -6.85
CA LEU A 109 1.25 13.73 -6.92
C LEU A 109 2.29 13.80 -8.06
N ASP A 110 1.92 14.38 -9.21
CA ASP A 110 2.83 14.57 -10.34
C ASP A 110 3.87 15.67 -10.09
N SER A 111 3.56 16.64 -9.22
CA SER A 111 4.51 17.68 -8.81
C SER A 111 5.48 17.22 -7.72
N LEU A 112 5.19 16.10 -7.05
CA LEU A 112 6.04 15.54 -5.99
C LEU A 112 7.09 14.60 -6.61
N ASN A 113 8.36 14.83 -6.27
CA ASN A 113 9.44 13.93 -6.64
C ASN A 113 9.57 12.78 -5.63
N ILE A 114 8.58 11.87 -5.62
CA ILE A 114 8.60 10.67 -4.76
C ILE A 114 9.44 9.60 -5.45
N SER A 115 10.64 9.37 -4.91
CA SER A 115 11.64 8.46 -5.46
C SER A 115 11.68 7.09 -4.78
N SER A 116 11.08 6.97 -3.60
CA SER A 116 11.08 5.74 -2.79
C SER A 116 9.73 5.47 -2.12
N GLU A 117 9.51 4.21 -1.74
CA GLU A 117 8.36 3.82 -0.91
C GLU A 117 8.34 4.58 0.43
N HIS A 118 9.50 4.79 1.03
CA HIS A 118 9.60 5.52 2.30
C HIS A 118 9.11 6.97 2.19
N GLU A 119 9.48 7.68 1.12
CA GLU A 119 8.98 9.03 0.86
C GLU A 119 7.46 9.04 0.59
N ALA A 120 6.95 8.03 -0.12
CA ALA A 120 5.52 7.87 -0.34
C ALA A 120 4.76 7.67 0.99
N LEU A 121 5.32 6.86 1.89
CA LEU A 121 4.71 6.56 3.19
C LEU A 121 4.75 7.78 4.12
N GLU A 122 5.88 8.47 4.19
CA GLU A 122 6.00 9.70 4.98
C GLU A 122 5.01 10.76 4.50
N PHE A 123 4.79 10.84 3.17
CA PHE A 123 3.78 11.73 2.61
C PHE A 123 2.36 11.30 2.97
N ALA A 124 2.05 9.99 2.91
CA ALA A 124 0.76 9.44 3.34
C ALA A 124 0.47 9.80 4.81
N ASP A 125 1.44 9.62 5.70
CA ASP A 125 1.32 9.97 7.12
C ASP A 125 1.05 11.47 7.32
N LYS A 126 1.73 12.35 6.57
CA LYS A 126 1.51 13.80 6.62
C LYS A 126 0.11 14.18 6.16
N VAL A 127 -0.37 13.59 5.07
CA VAL A 127 -1.73 13.83 4.54
C VAL A 127 -2.78 13.32 5.51
N GLU A 128 -2.62 12.12 6.04
CA GLU A 128 -3.54 11.50 7.00
C GLU A 128 -3.61 12.29 8.32
N ALA A 129 -2.47 12.71 8.88
CA ALA A 129 -2.43 13.58 10.05
C ALA A 129 -3.15 14.91 9.81
N SER A 130 -3.03 15.48 8.61
CA SER A 130 -3.69 16.74 8.24
C SER A 130 -5.20 16.57 8.13
N MET A 131 -5.64 15.51 7.45
CA MET A 131 -7.03 15.14 7.31
C MET A 131 -7.72 15.04 8.67
N TYR A 132 -7.15 14.27 9.61
CA TYR A 132 -7.74 14.13 10.95
C TYR A 132 -7.65 15.40 11.79
N THR A 133 -6.62 16.23 11.58
CA THR A 133 -6.53 17.54 12.23
C THR A 133 -7.67 18.46 11.78
N TRP A 134 -8.00 18.48 10.48
CA TRP A 134 -9.11 19.26 9.95
C TRP A 134 -10.48 18.70 10.36
N ARG A 135 -10.69 17.38 10.28
CA ARG A 135 -11.91 16.71 10.78
C ARG A 135 -12.18 17.06 12.24
N ARG A 136 -11.16 16.95 13.11
CA ARG A 136 -11.28 17.31 14.53
C ARG A 136 -11.70 18.76 14.72
N LYS A 137 -11.12 19.70 13.96
CA LYS A 137 -11.48 21.13 14.06
C LYS A 137 -12.89 21.43 13.55
N ALA A 138 -13.34 20.74 12.52
CA ALA A 138 -14.71 20.86 12.01
C ALA A 138 -15.75 20.37 13.03
N CYS A 139 -15.42 19.36 13.85
CA CYS A 139 -16.34 18.88 14.89
C CYS A 139 -16.32 19.71 16.19
N LEU A 140 -15.19 20.34 16.55
CA LEU A 140 -15.03 21.08 17.81
C LEU A 140 -15.83 22.40 17.85
N SER A 141 -16.15 23.00 16.70
CA SER A 141 -16.93 24.25 16.62
C SER A 141 -18.40 24.06 17.02
N HIS A 142 -18.97 22.86 16.87
CA HIS A 142 -20.35 22.58 17.29
C HIS A 142 -20.55 22.46 18.81
N ALA A 143 -19.49 22.23 19.59
CA ALA A 143 -19.58 21.98 21.03
C ALA A 143 -19.37 23.24 21.91
N LYS A 144 -18.99 24.38 21.33
CA LYS A 144 -18.74 25.64 22.04
C LYS A 144 -19.75 26.74 21.67
N SER A 145 -21.06 26.46 21.71
CA SER A 145 -22.08 27.50 21.52
C SER A 145 -22.57 28.08 22.87
N SER A 146 -21.72 28.87 23.53
CA SER A 146 -22.13 29.65 24.70
C SER A 146 -21.68 31.10 24.57
N TRP A 147 -22.63 31.93 24.10
CA TRP A 147 -22.82 33.35 24.45
C TRP A 147 -21.90 34.45 23.89
N GLU A 148 -21.09 34.23 22.84
CA GLU A 148 -20.36 35.35 22.21
C GLU A 148 -20.48 35.37 20.67
N MET A 149 -21.35 36.28 20.20
CA MET A 149 -21.34 36.97 18.89
C MET A 149 -21.77 36.26 17.59
N VAL A 150 -22.95 36.68 17.11
CA VAL A 150 -23.58 36.38 15.80
C VAL A 150 -22.70 36.80 14.59
N LYS A 151 -21.72 37.69 14.77
CA LYS A 151 -20.77 38.09 13.71
C LYS A 151 -19.59 37.12 13.58
N ASP A 152 -19.20 36.48 14.68
CA ASP A 152 -18.19 35.41 14.71
C ASP A 152 -18.78 34.08 14.24
N LEU A 153 -20.10 33.91 14.36
CA LEU A 153 -20.77 32.73 13.84
C LEU A 153 -20.59 32.55 12.31
N ILE A 154 -20.63 33.65 11.54
CA ILE A 154 -20.44 33.58 10.07
C ILE A 154 -19.01 33.19 9.71
N SER A 155 -18.00 33.73 10.42
CA SER A 155 -16.59 33.39 10.19
C SER A 155 -16.25 31.99 10.73
N GLU A 156 -16.87 31.54 11.82
CA GLU A 156 -16.73 30.19 12.34
C GLU A 156 -17.38 29.13 11.44
N ILE A 157 -18.53 29.44 10.82
CA ILE A 157 -19.16 28.59 9.81
C ILE A 157 -18.25 28.46 8.59
N ASP A 158 -17.69 29.57 8.08
CA ASP A 158 -16.77 29.57 6.93
C ASP A 158 -15.48 28.76 7.23
N ILE A 159 -14.91 28.91 8.43
CA ILE A 159 -13.73 28.13 8.84
C ILE A 159 -14.08 26.63 9.00
N THR A 160 -15.27 26.30 9.50
CA THR A 160 -15.73 24.93 9.66
C THR A 160 -15.95 24.26 8.31
N ASP A 161 -16.64 24.93 7.39
CA ASP A 161 -16.86 24.48 6.02
C ASP A 161 -15.53 24.28 5.28
N LYS A 162 -14.62 25.24 5.41
CA LYS A 162 -13.26 25.12 4.89
C LYS A 162 -12.52 23.90 5.45
N ASN A 163 -12.59 23.63 6.75
CA ASN A 163 -11.93 22.46 7.34
C ASN A 163 -12.56 21.16 6.83
N HIS A 164 -13.87 21.12 6.60
CA HIS A 164 -14.55 19.99 5.98
C HIS A 164 -14.04 19.75 4.56
N VAL A 165 -14.00 20.80 3.72
CA VAL A 165 -13.49 20.72 2.35
C VAL A 165 -12.03 20.27 2.33
N LEU A 166 -11.18 20.80 3.21
CA LEU A 166 -9.77 20.38 3.29
C LEU A 166 -9.61 18.92 3.72
N ALA A 167 -10.46 18.44 4.64
CA ALA A 167 -10.46 17.03 5.05
C ALA A 167 -10.85 16.10 3.90
N GLU A 168 -11.92 16.42 3.16
CA GLU A 168 -12.37 15.64 1.99
C GLU A 168 -11.31 15.62 0.86
N ARG A 169 -10.66 16.77 0.62
CA ARG A 169 -9.56 16.86 -0.35
C ARG A 169 -8.34 16.05 0.08
N ALA A 170 -8.02 16.03 1.37
CA ALA A 170 -6.93 15.22 1.90
C ALA A 170 -7.25 13.71 1.81
N GLU A 171 -8.49 13.31 2.03
CA GLU A 171 -8.94 11.92 1.84
C GLU A 171 -8.80 11.49 0.38
N SER A 172 -9.26 12.32 -0.55
CA SER A 172 -9.11 12.10 -1.99
C SER A 172 -7.64 11.98 -2.40
N LEU A 173 -6.77 12.83 -1.83
CA LEU A 173 -5.34 12.79 -2.07
C LEU A 173 -4.69 11.51 -1.54
N LEU A 174 -5.03 11.10 -0.32
CA LEU A 174 -4.55 9.85 0.27
C LEU A 174 -5.01 8.64 -0.54
N PHE A 175 -6.25 8.66 -1.03
CA PHE A 175 -6.78 7.62 -1.91
C PHE A 175 -5.99 7.52 -3.23
N SER A 176 -5.80 8.63 -3.94
CA SER A 176 -5.02 8.64 -5.19
C SER A 176 -3.55 8.23 -4.96
N LEU A 177 -2.96 8.59 -3.81
CA LEU A 177 -1.62 8.14 -3.43
C LEU A 177 -1.56 6.62 -3.27
N LYS A 178 -2.51 6.01 -2.55
CA LYS A 178 -2.59 4.55 -2.38
C LYS A 178 -2.85 3.81 -3.70
N GLN A 179 -3.55 4.42 -4.66
CA GLN A 179 -3.68 3.85 -6.01
C GLN A 179 -2.37 3.88 -6.80
N ARG A 180 -1.56 4.93 -6.63
CA ARG A 180 -0.24 5.07 -7.28
C ARG A 180 0.81 4.14 -6.65
N TYR A 181 0.70 3.89 -5.36
CA TYR A 181 1.59 3.03 -4.58
C TYR A 181 0.78 1.90 -3.92
N PRO A 182 0.35 0.87 -4.68
CA PRO A 182 -0.51 -0.19 -4.15
C PRO A 182 0.18 -1.08 -3.12
N GLU A 183 1.52 -1.09 -3.08
CA GLU A 183 2.33 -1.84 -2.12
C GLU A 183 2.80 -0.98 -0.95
N LEU A 184 2.18 0.18 -0.75
CA LEU A 184 2.55 1.08 0.34
C LEU A 184 2.39 0.38 1.69
N SER A 185 3.46 0.40 2.49
CA SER A 185 3.44 -0.05 3.87
C SER A 185 2.32 0.62 4.70
N GLN A 186 1.93 -0.04 5.80
CA GLN A 186 0.90 0.48 6.72
C GLN A 186 1.29 1.86 7.26
N THR A 187 0.34 2.78 7.35
CA THR A 187 0.58 4.12 7.89
C THR A 187 0.84 4.08 9.40
N THR A 188 1.36 5.18 9.93
CA THR A 188 1.52 5.36 11.37
C THR A 188 0.17 5.25 12.10
N LEU A 189 -0.92 5.75 11.50
CA LEU A 189 -2.26 5.60 12.09
C LEU A 189 -2.73 4.14 12.05
N ASP A 190 -2.55 3.43 10.94
CA ASP A 190 -2.94 2.02 10.82
C ASP A 190 -2.23 1.19 11.89
N THR A 191 -0.93 1.41 12.06
CA THR A 191 -0.12 0.77 13.12
C THR A 191 -0.68 1.10 14.51
N CYS A 192 -1.00 2.37 14.78
CA CYS A 192 -1.59 2.79 16.05
C CYS A 192 -2.96 2.14 16.31
N LYS A 193 -3.83 2.08 15.28
CA LYS A 193 -5.14 1.43 15.36
C LYS A 193 -5.00 -0.03 15.73
N ILE A 194 -4.12 -0.77 15.04
CA ILE A 194 -3.85 -2.19 15.31
C ILE A 194 -3.34 -2.38 16.74
N GLN A 195 -2.35 -1.58 17.16
CA GLN A 195 -1.71 -1.71 18.46
C GLN A 195 -2.66 -1.43 19.63
N CYS A 196 -3.56 -0.44 19.49
CA CYS A 196 -4.47 -0.02 20.55
C CYS A 196 -5.87 -0.65 20.47
N ASN A 197 -6.16 -1.44 19.42
CA ASN A 197 -7.47 -2.07 19.25
C ASN A 197 -7.76 -3.06 20.39
N LYS A 198 -8.98 -3.00 20.93
CA LYS A 198 -9.48 -3.92 21.97
C LYS A 198 -10.59 -4.84 21.47
N ASP A 199 -11.07 -4.64 20.25
CA ASP A 199 -12.09 -5.47 19.63
C ASP A 199 -11.46 -6.74 19.04
N VAL A 200 -11.68 -7.88 19.69
CA VAL A 200 -11.14 -9.17 19.28
C VAL A 200 -11.58 -9.56 17.87
N GLY A 201 -12.83 -9.26 17.49
CA GLY A 201 -13.35 -9.55 16.15
C GLY A 201 -12.60 -8.78 15.08
N LYS A 202 -12.41 -7.46 15.27
CA LYS A 202 -11.62 -6.63 14.35
C LYS A 202 -10.15 -7.05 14.30
N SER A 203 -9.55 -7.46 15.43
CA SER A 203 -8.17 -7.98 15.43
C SER A 203 -8.02 -9.25 14.60
N ILE A 204 -8.97 -10.18 14.71
CA ILE A 204 -8.96 -11.41 13.90
C ILE A 204 -9.14 -11.07 12.42
N LEU A 205 -10.11 -10.22 12.10
CA LEU A 205 -10.40 -9.86 10.70
C LEU A 205 -9.24 -9.10 10.05
N GLU A 206 -8.62 -8.15 10.75
CA GLU A 206 -7.43 -7.42 10.28
C GLU A 206 -6.27 -8.38 10.03
N SER A 207 -5.88 -9.15 11.07
CA SER A 207 -4.68 -9.98 10.99
C SER A 207 -4.82 -11.10 9.96
N TYR A 208 -5.99 -11.73 9.87
CA TYR A 208 -6.24 -12.79 8.91
C TYR A 208 -6.31 -12.28 7.48
N SER A 209 -6.99 -11.15 7.23
CA SER A 209 -7.04 -10.55 5.90
C SER A 209 -5.64 -10.12 5.44
N ARG A 210 -4.82 -9.53 6.32
CA ARG A 210 -3.43 -9.14 6.01
C ARG A 210 -2.53 -10.34 5.68
N VAL A 211 -2.68 -11.47 6.39
CA VAL A 211 -1.93 -12.69 6.07
C VAL A 211 -2.32 -13.23 4.70
N LEU A 212 -3.62 -13.25 4.38
CA LEU A 212 -4.10 -13.68 3.07
C LEU A 212 -3.63 -12.76 1.95
N GLU A 213 -3.65 -11.45 2.18
CA GLU A 213 -3.16 -10.43 1.25
C GLU A 213 -1.69 -10.67 0.91
N SER A 214 -0.83 -10.82 1.93
CA SER A 214 0.61 -11.06 1.77
C SER A 214 0.91 -12.38 1.08
N LEU A 215 0.20 -13.46 1.44
CA LEU A 215 0.37 -14.75 0.79
C LEU A 215 -0.02 -14.70 -0.69
N ALA A 216 -1.16 -14.08 -1.00
CA ALA A 216 -1.64 -13.95 -2.36
C ALA A 216 -0.71 -13.10 -3.22
N PHE A 217 -0.20 -11.98 -2.67
CA PHE A 217 0.83 -11.15 -3.29
C PHE A 217 2.10 -11.96 -3.61
N ASN A 218 2.62 -12.70 -2.64
CA ASN A 218 3.82 -13.53 -2.83
C ASN A 218 3.62 -14.60 -3.91
N ILE A 219 2.44 -15.22 -3.97
CA ILE A 219 2.13 -16.20 -5.02
C ILE A 219 2.14 -15.55 -6.41
N VAL A 220 1.59 -14.34 -6.55
CA VAL A 220 1.65 -13.59 -7.82
C VAL A 220 3.10 -13.32 -8.20
N ALA A 221 3.91 -12.77 -7.29
CA ALA A 221 5.31 -12.46 -7.52
C ALA A 221 6.13 -13.70 -7.91
N TRP A 222 5.96 -14.82 -7.20
CA TRP A 222 6.67 -16.07 -7.53
C TRP A 222 6.27 -16.63 -8.90
N VAL A 223 5.00 -16.50 -9.30
CA VAL A 223 4.59 -16.92 -10.65
C VAL A 223 5.18 -15.99 -11.70
N GLU A 224 5.27 -14.69 -11.44
CA GLU A 224 5.91 -13.71 -12.33
C GLU A 224 7.40 -14.01 -12.50
N ASP A 225 8.12 -14.35 -11.44
CA ASP A 225 9.53 -14.79 -11.51
C ASP A 225 9.67 -16.01 -12.44
N VAL A 226 8.81 -17.02 -12.30
CA VAL A 226 8.81 -18.21 -13.17
C VAL A 226 8.51 -17.86 -14.62
N VAL A 227 7.53 -16.99 -14.87
CA VAL A 227 7.16 -16.57 -16.22
C VAL A 227 8.27 -15.71 -16.85
N PHE A 228 8.98 -14.91 -16.05
CA PHE A 228 10.12 -14.12 -16.49
C PHE A 228 11.26 -15.03 -16.94
N VAL A 229 11.69 -15.97 -16.10
CA VAL A 229 12.76 -16.92 -16.46
C VAL A 229 12.36 -17.80 -17.67
N ASP A 230 11.10 -18.25 -17.75
CA ASP A 230 10.57 -18.95 -18.93
C ASP A 230 10.77 -18.16 -20.22
N LYS A 231 10.45 -16.86 -20.19
CA LYS A 231 10.61 -15.98 -21.36
C LYS A 231 12.08 -15.84 -21.73
N THR A 232 12.96 -15.57 -20.76
CA THR A 232 14.40 -15.41 -20.99
C THR A 232 15.04 -16.65 -21.63
N MET A 233 14.68 -17.86 -21.16
CA MET A 233 15.23 -19.11 -21.70
C MET A 233 14.78 -19.37 -23.13
N LYS A 234 13.53 -19.05 -23.47
CA LYS A 234 13.02 -19.17 -24.84
C LYS A 234 13.72 -18.22 -25.81
N ASP A 235 13.94 -16.98 -25.40
CA ASP A 235 14.62 -15.98 -26.24
C ASP A 235 16.08 -16.40 -26.53
N GLN A 236 16.78 -16.94 -25.54
CA GLN A 236 18.14 -17.48 -25.71
C GLN A 236 18.19 -18.71 -26.61
N HIS A 237 17.23 -19.65 -26.47
CA HIS A 237 17.17 -20.83 -27.32
C HIS A 237 16.88 -20.46 -28.80
N ILE A 238 16.06 -19.43 -29.04
CA ILE A 238 15.82 -18.90 -30.39
C ILE A 238 17.08 -18.24 -30.95
N SER A 239 17.81 -17.47 -30.14
CA SER A 239 19.07 -16.81 -30.56
C SER A 239 20.24 -17.79 -30.79
N SER A 240 20.17 -19.01 -30.25
CA SER A 240 21.20 -20.05 -30.43
C SER A 240 21.00 -20.97 -31.64
N LYS A 241 19.93 -20.75 -32.41
CA LYS A 241 19.60 -21.49 -33.64
C LYS A 241 19.83 -20.62 -34.86
#